data_AF-A0A1E9A077-F1
#
_entry.id   AF-A0A1E9A077-F1
#
_cell.length_a   1.000
_cell.length_b   1.000
_cell.length_c   1.000
_cell.angle_alpha   90.00
_cell.angle_beta   90.00
_cell.angle_gamma   90.00
#
_symmetry.space_group_name_H-M   'P 1'
#
loop_
_entity.id
_entity.type
_entity.pdbx_description
1 polymer ?
#
loop_
_entity_poly.entity_id
_entity_poly.type
_entity_poly.pdbx_seq_one_letter_code
_entity_poly.pdbx_strand_id
1 'polypeptide(L)'
;MPQISEIISLIAAILLFLGSIIALISAIGLIKFQDVFLRSHAATKSSTLSVLFTIVGVLIYFMTTQGYLSVRLILALIFINLTSPVGGHLISRAAYRTGAFMYRRKDGPRQADILLSSSEHNTFEELKQRAKVREERRLENYRKEHEDFDDR
;
A
#
# COMPACT_ATOMS: atom_id res chain seq x y z
N MET A 1 4.46 7.28 -45.90
CA MET A 1 4.61 7.42 -44.44
C MET A 1 4.16 6.18 -43.61
N PRO A 2 4.19 4.92 -44.11
CA PRO A 2 3.73 3.75 -43.31
C PRO A 2 4.75 3.28 -42.26
N GLN A 3 6.04 3.45 -42.54
CA GLN A 3 7.13 3.04 -41.63
C GLN A 3 7.08 3.79 -40.29
N ILE A 4 6.71 5.07 -40.32
CA ILE A 4 6.62 5.92 -39.11
C ILE A 4 5.44 5.46 -38.23
N SER A 5 4.28 5.16 -38.82
CA SER A 5 3.12 4.65 -38.07
C SER A 5 3.37 3.29 -37.44
N GLU A 6 4.15 2.42 -38.09
CA GLU A 6 4.53 1.12 -37.53
C GLU A 6 5.46 1.28 -36.32
N ILE A 7 6.48 2.16 -36.41
CA ILE A 7 7.38 2.45 -35.28
C ILE A 7 6.61 3.00 -34.08
N ILE A 8 5.68 3.94 -34.32
CA ILE A 8 4.85 4.51 -33.24
C ILE A 8 3.96 3.43 -32.61
N SER A 9 3.39 2.53 -33.41
CA SER A 9 2.58 1.42 -32.91
C SER A 9 3.40 0.45 -32.05
N LEU A 10 4.65 0.17 -32.44
CA LEU A 10 5.58 -0.62 -31.64
C LEU A 10 5.88 0.04 -30.29
N ILE A 11 6.16 1.34 -30.29
CA ILE A 11 6.42 2.11 -29.06
C ILE A 11 5.19 2.08 -28.14
N ALA A 12 3.99 2.27 -28.69
CA ALA A 12 2.74 2.20 -27.93
C ALA A 12 2.55 0.80 -27.32
N ALA A 13 2.83 -0.27 -28.07
CA ALA A 13 2.74 -1.64 -27.58
C ALA A 13 3.73 -1.90 -26.43
N ILE A 14 4.97 -1.39 -26.52
CA ILE A 14 5.97 -1.50 -25.45
C ILE A 14 5.51 -0.75 -24.20
N LEU A 15 4.95 0.46 -24.34
CA LEU A 15 4.40 1.24 -23.22
C LEU A 15 3.27 0.50 -22.52
N LEU A 16 2.35 -0.09 -23.29
CA LEU A 16 1.24 -0.89 -22.76
C LEU A 16 1.74 -2.12 -22.01
N PHE A 17 2.74 -2.81 -22.57
CA PHE A 17 3.35 -3.98 -21.95
C PHE A 17 4.04 -3.62 -20.63
N LEU A 18 4.81 -2.52 -20.61
CA LEU A 18 5.42 -2.01 -19.38
C LEU A 18 4.38 -1.65 -18.33
N GLY A 19 3.31 -0.94 -18.73
CA GLY A 19 2.19 -0.58 -17.86
C GLY A 19 1.52 -1.81 -17.24
N SER A 20 1.36 -2.89 -18.02
CA SER A 20 0.83 -4.18 -17.54
C SER A 20 1.75 -4.87 -16.55
N ILE A 21 3.07 -4.86 -16.78
CA ILE A 21 4.04 -5.42 -15.82
C ILE A 21 3.98 -4.66 -14.50
N ILE A 22 3.92 -3.32 -14.56
CA ILE A 22 3.81 -2.49 -13.35
C ILE A 22 2.48 -2.75 -12.62
N ALA A 23 1.38 -2.98 -13.34
CA ALA A 23 0.11 -3.38 -12.74
C ALA A 23 0.23 -4.71 -11.98
N LEU A 24 0.94 -5.68 -12.56
CA LEU A 24 1.19 -6.97 -11.92
C LEU A 24 2.05 -6.81 -10.66
N ILE A 25 3.11 -6.00 -10.73
CA ILE A 25 3.95 -5.68 -9.56
C ILE A 25 3.13 -4.98 -8.48
N SER A 26 2.19 -4.11 -8.86
CA SER A 26 1.26 -3.44 -7.93
C SER A 26 0.41 -4.45 -7.16
N ALA A 27 -0.18 -5.42 -7.87
CA ALA A 27 -0.98 -6.48 -7.27
C ALA A 27 -0.14 -7.38 -6.34
N ILE A 28 1.07 -7.76 -6.76
CA ILE A 28 2.00 -8.54 -5.94
C ILE A 28 2.41 -7.75 -4.69
N GLY A 29 2.68 -6.45 -4.83
CA GLY A 29 2.99 -5.56 -3.71
C GLY A 29 1.88 -5.55 -2.67
N LEU A 30 0.62 -5.49 -3.10
CA LEU A 30 -0.54 -5.53 -2.20
C LEU A 30 -0.61 -6.82 -1.38
N ILE A 31 -0.26 -7.97 -1.97
CA ILE A 31 -0.27 -9.27 -1.30
C ILE A 31 0.94 -9.44 -0.37
N LYS A 32 2.11 -8.91 -0.76
CA LYS A 32 3.38 -9.14 -0.05
C LYS A 32 3.52 -8.34 1.25
N PHE A 33 2.98 -7.12 1.32
CA PHE A 33 3.09 -6.31 2.54
C PHE A 33 2.13 -6.81 3.62
N GLN A 34 2.55 -6.82 4.88
CA GLN A 34 1.75 -7.31 6.02
C GLN A 34 0.92 -6.21 6.70
N ASP A 35 1.29 -4.94 6.48
CA ASP A 35 0.68 -3.76 7.09
C ASP A 35 -0.17 -2.98 6.07
N VAL A 36 -1.35 -2.51 6.49
CA VAL A 36 -2.30 -1.71 5.70
C VAL A 36 -1.68 -0.41 5.16
N PHE A 37 -0.83 0.25 5.94
CA PHE A 37 -0.16 1.49 5.53
C PHE A 37 0.89 1.22 4.44
N LEU A 38 1.70 0.16 4.63
CA LEU A 38 2.68 -0.28 3.64
C LEU A 38 2.01 -0.77 2.34
N ARG A 39 0.91 -1.54 2.46
CA ARG A 39 0.06 -1.95 1.33
C ARG A 39 -0.48 -0.75 0.56
N SER A 40 -1.07 0.21 1.26
CA SER A 40 -1.67 1.40 0.65
C SER A 40 -0.63 2.23 -0.08
N HIS A 41 0.56 2.40 0.51
CA HIS A 41 1.67 3.13 -0.09
C HIS A 41 2.22 2.46 -1.35
N ALA A 42 2.43 1.14 -1.29
CA ALA A 42 2.92 0.38 -2.41
C ALA A 42 1.90 0.36 -3.56
N ALA A 43 0.63 0.15 -3.25
CA ALA A 43 -0.46 0.10 -4.24
C ALA A 43 -0.65 1.45 -4.95
N THR A 44 -0.76 2.55 -4.20
CA THR A 44 -0.98 3.88 -4.82
C THR A 44 0.16 4.30 -5.74
N LYS A 45 1.42 4.22 -5.28
CA LYS A 45 2.60 4.61 -6.09
C LYS A 45 2.72 3.82 -7.40
N SER A 46 2.56 2.51 -7.32
CA SER A 46 2.71 1.62 -8.49
C SER A 46 1.50 1.69 -9.43
N SER A 47 0.28 1.81 -8.89
CA SER A 47 -0.94 1.89 -9.67
C SER A 47 -1.02 3.18 -10.50
N THR A 48 -0.70 4.34 -9.93
CA THR A 48 -0.64 5.62 -10.67
C THR A 48 0.31 5.54 -11.86
N LEU A 49 1.50 4.95 -11.66
CA LEU A 49 2.50 4.82 -12.71
C LEU A 49 2.04 3.87 -13.83
N SER A 50 1.42 2.74 -13.46
CA SER A 50 0.86 1.77 -14.41
C SER A 50 -0.22 2.40 -15.29
N VAL A 51 -1.21 3.04 -14.66
CA VAL A 51 -2.33 3.69 -15.37
C VAL A 51 -1.82 4.77 -16.31
N LEU A 52 -0.80 5.54 -15.90
CA LEU A 52 -0.18 6.55 -16.75
C LEU A 52 0.41 5.93 -18.02
N PHE A 53 1.25 4.89 -17.90
CA PHE A 53 1.84 4.23 -19.08
C PHE A 53 0.78 3.59 -19.97
N THR A 54 -0.22 2.92 -19.39
CA THR A 54 -1.27 2.26 -20.16
C THR A 54 -2.11 3.27 -20.94
N ILE A 55 -2.61 4.33 -20.29
CA ILE A 55 -3.46 5.31 -20.99
C ILE A 55 -2.65 6.11 -22.03
N VAL A 56 -1.41 6.51 -21.72
CA VAL A 56 -0.55 7.20 -22.69
C VAL A 56 -0.27 6.31 -23.90
N GLY A 57 0.02 5.02 -23.69
CA GLY A 57 0.20 4.06 -24.78
C GLY A 57 -1.05 3.91 -25.65
N VAL A 58 -2.23 3.77 -25.04
CA VAL A 58 -3.51 3.73 -25.76
C VAL A 58 -3.74 5.04 -26.54
N LEU A 59 -3.46 6.20 -25.94
CA LEU A 59 -3.69 7.49 -26.57
C LEU A 59 -2.82 7.68 -27.82
N ILE A 60 -1.53 7.32 -27.75
CA ILE A 60 -0.61 7.35 -28.90
C ILE A 60 -1.10 6.43 -30.04
N TYR A 61 -1.59 5.23 -29.68
CA TYR A 61 -2.14 4.29 -30.66
C TYR A 61 -3.38 4.86 -31.35
N PHE A 62 -4.37 5.35 -30.59
CA PHE A 62 -5.60 5.94 -31.16
C PHE A 62 -5.32 7.18 -32.01
N MET A 63 -4.38 8.04 -31.58
CA MET A 63 -3.99 9.22 -32.35
C MET A 63 -3.40 8.84 -33.71
N THR A 64 -2.68 7.71 -33.79
CA THR A 64 -2.01 7.25 -35.01
C THR A 64 -2.96 6.47 -35.93
N THR A 65 -3.79 5.59 -35.36
CA THR A 65 -4.68 4.70 -36.14
C THR A 65 -5.97 5.39 -36.56
N GLN A 66 -6.54 6.23 -35.69
CA GLN A 66 -7.87 6.82 -35.89
C GLN A 66 -7.83 8.35 -36.07
N GLY A 67 -6.69 9.00 -35.80
CA GLY A 67 -6.49 10.44 -36.06
C GLY A 67 -7.22 11.37 -35.08
N TYR A 68 -7.78 10.87 -33.99
CA TYR A 68 -8.47 11.70 -32.99
C TYR A 68 -8.04 11.39 -31.55
N LEU A 69 -8.10 12.41 -30.70
CA LEU A 69 -7.85 12.29 -29.27
C LEU A 69 -9.18 12.07 -28.52
N SER A 70 -9.28 10.92 -27.85
CA SER A 70 -10.47 10.61 -27.05
C SER A 70 -10.45 11.33 -25.71
N VAL A 71 -11.34 12.31 -25.54
CA VAL A 71 -11.54 13.05 -24.28
C VAL A 71 -11.84 12.09 -23.12
N ARG A 72 -12.52 10.98 -23.39
CA ARG A 72 -12.86 9.97 -22.38
C ARG A 72 -11.62 9.30 -21.76
N LEU A 73 -10.54 9.13 -22.51
CA LEU A 73 -9.28 8.58 -21.99
C LEU A 73 -8.57 9.55 -21.06
N ILE A 74 -8.54 10.84 -21.42
CA ILE A 74 -7.97 11.90 -20.58
C ILE A 74 -8.77 12.01 -19.27
N LEU A 75 -10.09 11.98 -19.37
CA LEU A 75 -10.97 12.02 -18.21
C LEU A 75 -10.75 10.79 -17.30
N ALA A 76 -10.62 9.59 -17.89
CA ALA A 76 -10.31 8.38 -17.15
C ALA A 76 -8.95 8.47 -16.41
N LEU A 77 -7.92 9.00 -17.07
CA LEU A 77 -6.60 9.21 -16.47
C LEU A 77 -6.69 10.10 -15.23
N ILE A 78 -7.34 11.26 -15.35
CA ILE A 78 -7.48 12.22 -14.26
C ILE A 78 -8.33 11.62 -13.14
N PHE A 79 -9.48 11.04 -13.48
CA PHE A 79 -10.43 10.52 -12.50
C PHE A 79 -9.85 9.38 -11.66
N ILE A 80 -9.17 8.42 -12.30
CA ILE A 80 -8.54 7.28 -11.61
C ILE A 80 -7.39 7.76 -10.72
N ASN A 81 -6.55 8.67 -11.21
CA ASN A 81 -5.42 9.20 -10.44
C ASN A 81 -5.84 10.13 -9.32
N LEU A 82 -7.01 10.77 -9.40
CA LEU A 82 -7.57 11.55 -8.30
C LEU A 82 -8.23 10.66 -7.24
N THR A 83 -8.94 9.62 -7.68
CA THR A 83 -9.68 8.72 -6.78
C THR A 83 -8.73 7.84 -5.95
N SER A 84 -7.65 7.37 -6.55
CA SER A 84 -6.66 6.49 -5.89
C SER A 84 -6.06 7.07 -4.59
N PRO A 85 -5.49 8.30 -4.55
CA PRO A 85 -4.94 8.89 -3.32
C PRO A 85 -6.03 9.25 -2.30
N VAL A 86 -7.21 9.68 -2.73
CA VAL A 86 -8.34 9.96 -1.83
C VAL A 86 -8.78 8.67 -1.14
N GLY A 87 -8.96 7.58 -1.90
CA GLY A 87 -9.30 6.27 -1.35
C GLY A 87 -8.22 5.74 -0.40
N GLY A 88 -6.94 5.84 -0.80
CA GLY A 88 -5.82 5.43 0.05
C GLY A 88 -5.73 6.23 1.35
N HIS A 89 -6.00 7.54 1.31
CA HIS A 89 -6.03 8.38 2.51
C HIS A 89 -7.17 8.01 3.45
N LEU A 90 -8.37 7.76 2.92
CA LEU A 90 -9.53 7.34 3.71
C LEU A 90 -9.30 5.97 4.37
N ILE A 91 -8.74 5.00 3.63
CA ILE A 91 -8.37 3.69 4.17
C ILE A 91 -7.32 3.85 5.29
N SER A 92 -6.30 4.67 5.07
CA SER A 92 -5.27 4.93 6.09
C SER A 92 -5.84 5.58 7.34
N ARG A 93 -6.78 6.54 7.18
CA ARG A 93 -7.46 7.21 8.30
C ARG A 93 -8.36 6.24 9.08
N ALA A 94 -9.07 5.35 8.38
CA ALA A 94 -9.88 4.31 9.00
C ALA A 94 -9.00 3.31 9.77
N ALA A 95 -7.94 2.81 9.14
CA ALA A 95 -6.98 1.88 9.74
C ALA A 95 -6.31 2.47 11.00
N TYR A 96 -5.99 3.76 10.98
CA TYR A 96 -5.47 4.46 12.15
C TYR A 96 -6.48 4.51 13.30
N ARG A 97 -7.76 4.81 13.00
CA ARG A 97 -8.83 4.85 14.01
C ARG A 97 -9.16 3.48 14.60
N THR A 98 -8.99 2.41 13.84
CA THR A 98 -9.22 1.03 14.30
C THR A 98 -8.01 0.40 14.99
N GLY A 99 -6.91 1.14 15.17
CA GLY A 99 -5.70 0.62 15.83
C GLY A 99 -4.92 -0.41 14.99
N ALA A 100 -4.97 -0.32 13.66
CA ALA A 100 -4.28 -1.26 12.77
C ALA A 100 -2.76 -1.29 12.99
N PHE A 101 -2.17 -2.48 12.79
CA PHE A 101 -0.71 -2.70 12.84
C PHE A 101 0.02 -1.72 11.92
N MET A 102 0.96 -0.94 12.47
CA MET A 102 1.87 -0.10 11.69
C MET A 102 3.31 -0.59 11.89
N TYR A 103 3.96 -1.03 10.82
CA TYR A 103 5.34 -1.51 10.86
C TYR A 103 6.31 -0.36 11.03
N ARG A 104 7.03 -0.32 12.17
CA ARG A 104 8.06 0.70 12.43
C ARG A 104 9.41 0.05 12.73
N ARG A 105 10.41 0.33 11.90
CA ARG A 105 11.77 -0.25 11.98
C ARG A 105 12.51 0.01 13.31
N LYS A 106 12.05 0.96 14.15
CA LYS A 106 12.73 1.43 15.37
C LYS A 106 12.04 1.06 16.69
N ASP A 107 10.95 0.30 16.66
CA ASP A 107 10.31 -0.08 17.91
C ASP A 107 10.93 -1.40 18.41
N GLY A 108 11.65 -1.33 19.53
CA GLY A 108 11.99 -2.50 20.34
C GLY A 108 10.73 -3.18 20.90
N PRO A 109 10.83 -4.05 21.94
CA PRO A 109 9.76 -4.98 22.36
C PRO A 109 8.41 -4.35 22.77
N ARG A 110 8.31 -3.01 22.76
CA ARG A 110 7.09 -2.23 23.02
C ARG A 110 5.97 -2.42 21.99
N GLN A 111 6.27 -2.90 20.77
CA GLN A 111 5.27 -2.94 19.68
C GLN A 111 4.50 -4.27 19.55
N ALA A 112 5.01 -5.37 20.09
CA ALA A 112 4.24 -6.62 20.18
C ALA A 112 2.96 -6.44 21.03
N ASP A 113 3.00 -5.51 21.99
CA ASP A 113 1.90 -5.27 22.94
C ASP A 113 0.71 -4.52 22.33
N ILE A 114 0.94 -3.56 21.41
CA ILE A 114 -0.13 -2.74 20.83
C ILE A 114 -0.83 -3.50 19.70
N LEU A 115 -0.11 -4.37 18.99
CA LEU A 115 -0.57 -4.93 17.72
C LEU A 115 -1.16 -6.33 17.80
N LEU A 116 -1.01 -7.02 18.94
CA LEU A 116 -1.73 -8.27 19.25
C LEU A 116 -3.12 -8.01 19.88
N SER A 117 -3.52 -6.75 20.04
CA SER A 117 -4.85 -6.37 20.55
C SER A 117 -5.95 -6.41 19.48
N SER A 118 -5.60 -6.50 18.19
CA SER A 118 -6.52 -6.22 17.09
C SER A 118 -6.69 -7.35 16.07
N SER A 119 -6.21 -8.57 16.35
CA SER A 119 -6.57 -9.72 15.50
C SER A 119 -8.02 -10.09 15.75
N GLU A 120 -8.86 -9.87 14.74
CA GLU A 120 -10.32 -10.08 14.64
C GLU A 120 -10.85 -11.48 15.05
N HIS A 121 -10.01 -12.38 15.58
CA HIS A 121 -10.34 -13.78 15.86
C HIS A 121 -10.24 -14.21 17.33
N ASN A 122 -9.87 -13.33 18.26
CA ASN A 122 -9.81 -13.70 19.68
C ASN A 122 -11.07 -13.23 20.41
N THR A 123 -11.68 -14.11 21.20
CA THR A 123 -12.83 -13.76 22.06
C THR A 123 -12.38 -12.71 23.09
N PHE A 124 -13.26 -11.77 23.48
CA PHE A 124 -12.94 -10.67 24.41
C PHE A 124 -12.23 -11.12 25.69
N GLU A 125 -12.58 -12.31 26.20
CA GLU A 125 -11.93 -12.95 27.35
C GLU A 125 -10.45 -13.30 27.12
N GLU A 126 -10.08 -13.81 25.93
CA GLU A 126 -8.70 -14.14 25.59
C GLU A 126 -7.83 -12.88 25.46
N LEU A 127 -8.41 -11.78 24.97
CA LEU A 127 -7.73 -10.49 24.92
C LEU A 127 -7.45 -9.96 26.32
N LYS A 128 -8.41 -10.11 27.25
CA LYS A 128 -8.29 -9.68 28.65
C LYS A 128 -7.25 -10.52 29.40
N GLN A 129 -7.21 -11.83 29.17
CA GLN A 129 -6.20 -12.72 29.76
C GLN A 129 -4.78 -12.38 29.27
N ARG A 130 -4.60 -12.14 27.96
CA ARG A 130 -3.30 -11.75 27.41
C ARG A 130 -2.86 -10.36 27.85
N ALA A 131 -3.79 -9.43 28.09
CA ALA A 131 -3.49 -8.12 28.67
C ALA A 131 -2.96 -8.24 30.10
N LYS A 132 -3.55 -9.11 30.94
CA LYS A 132 -3.08 -9.36 32.31
C LYS A 132 -1.66 -9.94 32.35
N VAL A 133 -1.39 -10.96 31.55
CA VAL A 133 -0.04 -11.59 31.46
C VAL A 133 1.04 -10.57 31.03
N ARG A 134 0.66 -9.53 30.28
CA ARG A 134 1.57 -8.44 29.87
C ARG A 134 1.80 -7.43 30.98
N GLU A 135 0.78 -7.07 31.75
CA GLU A 135 0.97 -6.23 32.93
C GLU A 135 1.90 -6.90 33.94
N GLU A 136 1.73 -8.20 34.16
CA GLU A 136 2.62 -8.98 35.03
C GLU A 136 4.07 -8.96 34.53
N ARG A 137 4.29 -9.19 33.24
CA ARG A 137 5.64 -9.16 32.66
C ARG A 137 6.26 -7.76 32.67
N ARG A 138 5.46 -6.70 32.53
CA ARG A 138 5.92 -5.31 32.66
C ARG A 138 6.38 -5.03 34.08
N LEU A 139 5.59 -5.42 35.08
CA LEU A 139 5.96 -5.26 36.47
C LEU A 139 7.23 -6.05 36.80
N GLU A 140 7.39 -7.25 36.22
CA GLU A 140 8.62 -8.04 36.39
C GLU A 140 9.85 -7.34 35.78
N ASN A 141 9.72 -6.77 34.59
CA ASN A 141 10.82 -6.03 33.95
C ASN A 141 11.13 -4.72 34.67
N TYR A 142 10.12 -3.96 35.12
CA TYR A 142 10.32 -2.76 35.96
C TYR A 142 10.99 -3.12 37.28
N ARG A 143 10.61 -4.26 37.88
CA ARG A 143 11.25 -4.75 39.11
C ARG A 143 12.72 -5.07 38.86
N LYS A 144 13.07 -5.78 37.78
CA LYS A 144 14.47 -6.08 37.42
C LYS A 144 15.29 -4.83 37.15
N GLU A 145 14.74 -3.87 36.41
CA GLU A 145 15.41 -2.59 36.14
C GLU A 145 15.62 -1.77 37.43
N HIS A 146 14.76 -1.87 38.44
CA HIS A 146 14.93 -1.18 39.72
C HIS A 146 15.79 -1.94 40.73
N GLU A 147 15.80 -3.29 40.72
CA GLU A 147 16.75 -4.10 41.49
C GLU A 147 18.19 -3.85 41.02
N ASP A 148 18.44 -3.77 39.72
CA ASP A 148 19.76 -3.45 39.13
C ASP A 148 20.29 -2.04 39.48
N PHE A 149 19.45 -1.16 40.01
CA PHE A 149 19.79 0.21 40.44
C PHE A 149 20.12 0.31 41.94
N ASP A 150 19.62 -0.60 42.77
CA ASP A 150 19.85 -0.63 44.22
C ASP A 150 21.16 -1.38 44.58
N ASP A 151 21.65 -2.21 43.66
CA ASP A 151 22.89 -3.01 43.79
C ASP A 151 24.18 -2.30 43.29
N ARG A 152 24.14 -0.99 42.97
CA ARG A 152 25.32 -0.19 42.53
C ARG A 152 25.64 0.97 43.46
#